data_AF-A0A364Y1A3-F1
#
_entry.id   AF-A0A364Y1A3-F1
#
_cell.length_a   1.000
_cell.length_b   1.000
_cell.length_c   1.000
_cell.angle_alpha   90.00
_cell.angle_beta   90.00
_cell.angle_gamma   90.00
#
_symmetry.space_group_name_H-M   'P 1'
#
loop_
_entity.id
_entity.type
_entity.pdbx_description
1 polymer ?
#
loop_
_entity_poly.entity_id
_entity_poly.type
_entity_poly.pdbx_seq_one_letter_code
_entity_poly.pdbx_strand_id
1 'polypeptide(L)'
;MEHSNRELMKSKILEFLNSVTDKNFQESYADIVDVAMPFKGIVSKEQLNEMLAEIFRENEFSDFADEILVDFGYRVFGLCPPNRVIEWN
;
A
#
# COMPACT_ATOMS: atom_id res chain seq x y z
N MET A 1 -11.90 -19.70 -0.85
CA MET A 1 -10.68 -19.45 -0.05
C MET A 1 -9.91 -18.19 -0.50
N GLU A 2 -10.20 -17.58 -1.65
CA GLU A 2 -9.43 -16.46 -2.22
C GLU A 2 -9.75 -15.06 -1.64
N HIS A 3 -10.95 -14.83 -1.09
CA HIS A 3 -11.31 -13.56 -0.45
C HIS A 3 -10.47 -13.24 0.81
N SER A 4 -9.82 -14.24 1.42
CA SER A 4 -9.11 -14.03 2.70
C SER A 4 -7.81 -13.23 2.57
N ASN A 5 -7.10 -13.33 1.44
CA ASN A 5 -5.75 -12.74 1.32
C ASN A 5 -5.82 -11.24 1.03
N ARG A 6 -6.79 -10.82 0.22
CA ARG A 6 -7.08 -9.40 -0.04
C ARG A 6 -7.48 -8.68 1.25
N GLU A 7 -8.42 -9.25 2.02
CA GLU A 7 -8.85 -8.64 3.29
C GLU A 7 -7.72 -8.60 4.31
N LEU A 8 -6.88 -9.65 4.37
CA LEU A 8 -5.70 -9.66 5.23
C LEU A 8 -4.68 -8.59 4.82
N MET A 9 -4.44 -8.42 3.51
CA MET A 9 -3.57 -7.36 2.99
C MET A 9 -4.11 -5.97 3.33
N LYS A 10 -5.42 -5.75 3.12
CA LYS A 10 -6.12 -4.50 3.48
C LYS A 10 -5.91 -4.18 4.96
N SER A 11 -6.16 -5.16 5.83
CA SER A 11 -5.99 -5.01 7.28
C SER A 11 -4.54 -4.63 7.65
N LYS A 12 -3.54 -5.28 7.05
CA LYS A 12 -2.13 -4.98 7.35
C LYS A 12 -1.68 -3.60 6.86
N ILE A 13 -2.14 -3.19 5.68
CA ILE A 13 -1.86 -1.84 5.17
C ILE A 13 -2.52 -0.79 6.06
N LEU A 14 -3.77 -1.00 6.49
CA LEU A 14 -4.45 -0.09 7.41
C LEU A 14 -3.75 0.00 8.77
N GLU A 15 -3.34 -1.13 9.35
CA GLU A 15 -2.58 -1.16 10.60
C GLU A 15 -1.27 -0.36 10.47
N PHE A 16 -0.54 -0.57 9.37
CA PHE A 16 0.67 0.17 9.06
C PHE A 16 0.41 1.68 8.93
N LEU A 17 -0.54 2.10 8.10
CA LEU A 17 -0.85 3.52 7.88
C LEU A 17 -1.28 4.24 9.16
N ASN A 18 -2.06 3.58 10.02
CA ASN A 18 -2.46 4.12 11.32
C ASN A 18 -1.30 4.26 12.32
N SER A 19 -0.17 3.58 12.09
CA SER A 19 1.05 3.69 12.90
C SER A 19 1.99 4.81 12.44
N VAL A 20 1.74 5.39 11.25
CA VAL A 20 2.54 6.46 10.68
C VAL A 20 2.21 7.79 11.33
N THR A 21 3.27 8.52 11.69
CA THR A 21 3.25 9.85 12.28
C THR A 21 4.36 10.69 11.64
N ASP A 22 4.35 12.00 11.87
CA ASP A 22 5.43 12.91 11.44
C ASP A 22 6.83 12.42 11.86
N LYS A 23 6.93 11.79 13.04
CA LYS A 23 8.21 11.38 13.63
C LYS A 23 8.86 10.15 12.97
N ASN A 24 8.05 9.27 12.37
CA ASN A 24 8.53 8.02 11.75
C ASN A 24 8.25 7.96 10.24
N PHE A 25 7.66 8.99 9.64
CA PHE A 25 7.31 9.05 8.22
C PHE A 25 8.43 8.60 7.27
N GLN A 26 9.65 9.10 7.47
CA GLN A 26 10.80 8.76 6.61
C GLN A 26 11.21 7.28 6.71
N GLU A 27 11.07 6.67 7.89
CA GLU A 27 11.33 5.25 8.11
C GLU A 27 10.18 4.41 7.52
N SER A 28 8.94 4.79 7.85
CA SER A 28 7.71 4.15 7.37
C SER A 28 7.57 4.16 5.84
N TYR A 29 8.08 5.19 5.16
CA TYR A 29 8.06 5.25 3.70
C TYR A 29 8.82 4.08 3.04
N ALA A 30 9.79 3.47 3.71
CA ALA A 30 10.44 2.25 3.24
C ALA A 30 9.61 0.98 3.49
N ASP A 31 8.73 1.01 4.49
CA ASP A 31 8.13 -0.18 5.10
C ASP A 31 6.82 -0.63 4.43
N ILE A 32 6.05 0.27 3.79
CA ILE A 32 4.76 -0.12 3.19
C ILE A 32 4.90 -1.20 2.11
N VAL A 33 6.03 -1.19 1.38
CA VAL A 33 6.36 -2.21 0.38
C VAL A 33 6.54 -3.56 1.07
N ASP A 34 7.22 -3.62 2.20
CA ASP A 34 7.45 -4.85 2.96
C ASP A 34 6.16 -5.41 3.55
N VAL A 35 5.20 -4.55 3.90
CA VAL A 35 3.84 -4.96 4.30
C VAL A 35 3.11 -5.64 3.15
N ALA A 36 3.24 -5.10 1.93
CA ALA A 36 2.51 -5.55 0.75
C ALA A 36 3.19 -6.72 0.01
N MET A 37 4.51 -6.84 0.08
CA MET A 37 5.31 -7.80 -0.68
C MET A 37 4.94 -9.28 -0.45
N PRO A 38 4.58 -9.75 0.77
CA PRO A 38 4.14 -11.12 1.00
C PRO A 38 2.88 -11.53 0.24
N PHE A 39 2.11 -10.57 -0.28
CA PHE A 39 0.88 -10.80 -1.04
C PHE A 39 1.09 -10.73 -2.56
N LYS A 40 2.30 -10.39 -3.01
CA LYS A 40 2.66 -10.37 -4.43
C LYS A 40 2.50 -11.78 -5.04
N GLY A 41 1.87 -11.86 -6.22
CA GLY A 41 1.54 -13.12 -6.89
C GLY A 41 0.36 -13.88 -6.26
N ILE A 42 -0.22 -13.36 -5.18
CA ILE A 42 -1.44 -13.90 -4.53
C ILE A 42 -2.60 -12.94 -4.74
N VAL A 43 -2.36 -11.65 -4.54
CA VAL A 43 -3.31 -10.56 -4.81
C VAL A 43 -2.97 -9.97 -6.16
N SER A 44 -3.92 -10.02 -7.10
CA SER A 44 -3.71 -9.48 -8.44
C SER A 44 -3.55 -7.96 -8.40
N LYS A 45 -2.94 -7.40 -9.44
CA LYS A 45 -2.80 -5.95 -9.59
C LYS A 45 -4.16 -5.23 -9.60
N GLU A 46 -5.19 -5.85 -10.17
CA GLU A 46 -6.56 -5.33 -10.19
C GLU A 46 -7.17 -5.31 -8.79
N GLN A 47 -7.04 -6.41 -8.03
CA GLN A 47 -7.51 -6.50 -6.65
C GLN A 47 -6.78 -5.51 -5.74
N LEU A 48 -5.48 -5.31 -5.95
CA LEU A 48 -4.70 -4.29 -5.25
C LEU A 48 -5.23 -2.89 -5.56
N ASN A 49 -5.49 -2.58 -6.84
CA ASN A 49 -6.04 -1.28 -7.24
C ASN A 49 -7.41 -1.00 -6.60
N GLU A 50 -8.31 -1.98 -6.63
CA GLU A 50 -9.62 -1.88 -5.99
C GLU A 50 -9.52 -1.69 -4.48
N MET A 51 -8.63 -2.43 -3.82
CA MET A 51 -8.39 -2.34 -2.38
C MET A 51 -7.80 -0.97 -1.99
N LEU A 52 -6.85 -0.43 -2.74
CA LEU A 52 -6.31 0.91 -2.51
C LEU A 52 -7.41 1.98 -2.66
N ALA A 53 -8.25 1.85 -3.69
CA ALA A 53 -9.38 2.76 -3.90
C ALA A 53 -10.43 2.68 -2.77
N GLU A 54 -10.63 1.50 -2.18
CA GLU A 54 -11.47 1.35 -0.98
C GLU A 54 -10.83 2.01 0.25
N ILE A 55 -9.54 1.77 0.50
CA ILE A 55 -8.81 2.36 1.62
C ILE A 55 -8.94 3.89 1.59
N PHE A 56 -8.73 4.52 0.42
CA PHE A 56 -8.90 5.98 0.24
C PHE A 56 -10.34 6.47 0.44
N ARG A 57 -11.35 5.66 0.12
CA ARG A 57 -12.77 6.08 0.22
C ARG A 57 -13.31 5.93 1.64
N GLU A 58 -12.84 4.91 2.35
CA GLU A 58 -13.42 4.47 3.63
C GLU A 58 -12.71 5.07 4.85
N ASN A 59 -11.53 5.68 4.69
CA ASN A 59 -10.70 6.15 5.79
C ASN A 59 -10.21 7.58 5.55
N GLU A 60 -10.12 8.36 6.62
CA GLU A 60 -9.42 9.65 6.64
C GLU A 60 -8.06 9.44 7.32
N PHE A 61 -6.98 9.69 6.60
CA PHE A 61 -5.61 9.55 7.11
C PHE A 61 -4.97 10.91 7.42
N SER A 62 -3.81 10.87 8.09
CA SER A 62 -2.93 12.04 8.15
C SER A 62 -2.23 12.25 6.80
N ASP A 63 -1.81 13.49 6.52
CA ASP A 63 -1.08 13.86 5.28
C ASP A 63 0.09 12.90 4.99
N PHE A 64 0.83 12.49 6.03
CA PHE A 64 1.94 11.55 5.93
C PHE A 64 1.53 10.15 5.43
N ALA A 65 0.40 9.64 5.91
CA ALA A 65 -0.10 8.33 5.51
C ALA A 65 -0.66 8.36 4.08
N ASP A 66 -1.30 9.46 3.68
CA ASP A 66 -1.72 9.68 2.30
C ASP A 66 -0.53 9.73 1.33
N GLU A 67 0.56 10.43 1.70
CA GLU A 67 1.78 10.50 0.90
C GLU A 67 2.41 9.12 0.67
N ILE A 68 2.49 8.29 1.72
CA ILE A 68 3.02 6.92 1.60
C ILE A 68 2.12 6.07 0.69
N LEU A 69 0.80 6.17 0.85
CA LEU A 69 -0.15 5.37 0.06
C LEU A 69 -0.14 5.74 -1.43
N VAL A 70 -0.05 7.04 -1.74
CA VAL A 70 0.08 7.54 -3.12
C VAL A 70 1.40 7.07 -3.73
N ASP A 71 2.52 7.19 -3.01
CA ASP A 71 3.82 6.73 -3.49
C ASP A 71 3.85 5.23 -3.76
N PHE A 72 3.31 4.44 -2.83
CA PHE A 72 3.15 3.00 -3.00
C PHE A 72 2.38 2.68 -4.28
N GLY A 73 1.24 3.35 -4.50
CA GLY A 73 0.47 3.24 -5.74
C GLY A 73 1.32 3.55 -6.97
N TYR A 74 2.01 4.68 -7.01
CA TYR A 74 2.83 5.05 -8.17
C TYR A 74 3.95 4.04 -8.48
N ARG A 75 4.57 3.42 -7.47
CA ARG A 75 5.59 2.38 -7.67
C ARG A 75 5.02 1.09 -8.26
N VAL A 76 3.86 0.66 -7.76
CA VAL A 76 3.14 -0.54 -8.23
C VAL A 76 2.61 -0.36 -9.65
N PHE A 77 2.08 0.83 -9.96
CA PHE A 77 1.47 1.12 -11.26
C PHE A 77 2.48 1.63 -12.30
N GLY A 78 3.76 1.77 -11.94
CA GLY A 78 4.82 2.20 -12.86
C GLY A 78 4.69 3.66 -13.28
N LEU A 79 4.05 4.48 -12.46
CA LEU A 79 3.82 5.91 -12.71
C LEU A 79 4.90 6.81 -12.09
N CYS A 80 5.83 6.24 -11.30
CA CYS A 80 6.98 6.94 -10.72
C CYS A 80 8.27 6.75 -11.56
N PRO A 81 9.07 7.80 -11.83
CA PRO A 81 10.36 7.70 -12.55
C PRO A 81 11.45 6.91 -11.75
N PRO A 82 12.58 6.55 -12.38
CA PRO A 82 13.07 5.16 -12.57
C PRO A 82 13.64 4.44 -11.33
N ASN A 83 13.56 5.01 -10.13
CA ASN A 83 14.36 4.51 -9.02
C ASN A 83 13.78 3.33 -8.24
N ARG A 84 12.53 2.87 -8.49
CA ARG A 84 11.92 1.68 -7.82
C ARG A 84 10.50 1.40 -8.36
N VAL A 85 10.35 1.06 -9.64
CA VAL A 85 9.10 0.44 -10.11
C VAL A 85 9.03 -0.98 -9.56
N ILE A 86 7.93 -1.36 -8.93
CA ILE A 86 7.70 -2.72 -8.44
C ILE A 86 6.84 -3.42 -9.48
N GLU A 87 7.41 -4.40 -10.18
CA GLU A 87 6.63 -5.24 -11.09
C GLU A 87 5.62 -6.07 -10.28
N TRP A 88 4.35 -5.66 -10.32
CA TRP A 88 3.25 -6.29 -9.59
C TRP A 88 2.51 -7.29 -10.49
N ASN A 89 3.08 -8.49 -10.58
CA ASN A 89 2.53 -9.67 -11.26
C ASN A 89 2.50 -10.84 -10.29
#